data_AF-A0A5C4NER5-F1
#
_entry.id   AF-A0A5C4NER5-F1
#
_cell.length_a   1.000
_cell.length_b   1.000
_cell.length_c   1.000
_cell.angle_alpha   90.00
_cell.angle_beta   90.00
_cell.angle_gamma   90.00
#
_symmetry.space_group_name_H-M   'P 1'
#
loop_
_entity.id
_entity.type
_entity.pdbx_description
1 polymer ?
#
loop_
_entity_poly.entity_id
_entity_poly.type
_entity_poly.pdbx_seq_one_letter_code
_entity_poly.pdbx_strand_id
1 'polypeptide(L)'
;MTEPPRKPRAPRQDAPVSLPATETAQALGEILAGRDLSQARAAKLAGTSQPFLNQVATGRRKPSAEWVDLIAAALALSPEESERLHRAAAKDHGFRIDLTERRPKG
;
A
#
# COMPACT_ATOMS: atom_id res chain seq x y z
N MET A 1 19.26 -24.51 34.81
CA MET A 1 19.13 -24.16 33.39
C MET A 1 18.44 -22.81 33.33
N THR A 2 19.17 -21.74 33.03
CA THR A 2 18.61 -20.38 33.06
C THR A 2 18.60 -19.85 31.64
N GLU A 3 17.40 -19.63 31.08
CA GLU A 3 17.22 -19.02 29.77
C GLU A 3 17.73 -17.56 29.82
N PRO A 4 18.54 -17.10 28.85
CA PRO A 4 19.01 -15.72 28.86
C PRO A 4 17.87 -14.75 28.52
N PRO A 5 17.89 -13.51 29.06
CA PRO A 5 16.85 -12.52 28.79
C PRO A 5 16.85 -12.11 27.31
N ARG A 6 15.67 -12.17 26.67
CA ARG A 6 15.47 -11.68 25.30
C ARG A 6 15.73 -10.18 25.28
N LYS A 7 16.75 -9.74 24.53
CA LYS A 7 17.06 -8.31 24.35
C LYS A 7 15.84 -7.56 23.81
N PRO A 8 15.52 -6.35 24.30
CA PRO A 8 14.50 -5.52 23.69
C PRO A 8 14.92 -5.21 22.25
N ARG A 9 14.04 -5.53 21.29
CA ARG A 9 14.25 -5.26 19.87
C ARG A 9 14.17 -3.73 19.70
N ALA A 10 15.28 -3.11 19.28
CA ALA A 10 15.31 -1.68 18.97
C ALA A 10 14.13 -1.31 18.04
N PRO A 11 13.54 -0.11 18.17
CA PRO A 11 12.61 0.39 17.17
C PRO A 11 13.33 0.32 15.81
N ARG A 12 12.71 -0.38 14.86
CA ARG A 12 13.21 -0.38 13.47
C ARG A 12 13.18 1.08 13.04
N GLN A 13 14.35 1.66 12.81
CA GLN A 13 14.46 2.97 12.19
C GLN A 13 13.81 2.84 10.81
N ASP A 14 12.65 3.46 10.63
CA ASP A 14 12.01 3.58 9.32
C ASP A 14 13.03 4.24 8.39
N ALA A 15 13.51 3.46 7.42
CA ALA A 15 14.48 3.92 6.44
C ALA A 15 13.93 5.17 5.72
N PRO A 16 14.80 6.13 5.35
CA PRO A 16 14.36 7.29 4.58
C PRO A 16 13.57 6.83 3.37
N VAL A 17 12.37 7.38 3.21
CA VAL A 17 11.44 7.07 2.13
C VAL A 17 12.11 7.48 0.83
N SER A 18 12.84 6.55 0.19
CA SER A 18 13.25 6.70 -1.20
C SER A 18 12.00 6.98 -2.02
N LEU A 19 12.07 7.92 -2.97
CA LEU A 19 10.94 8.29 -3.82
C LEU A 19 10.22 7.01 -4.30
N PRO A 20 8.89 6.94 -4.15
CA PRO A 20 8.14 5.72 -4.40
C PRO A 20 8.37 5.27 -5.83
N ALA A 21 8.91 4.06 -6.01
CA ALA A 21 9.23 3.51 -7.33
C ALA A 21 7.97 3.21 -8.18
N THR A 22 6.77 3.29 -7.58
CA THR A 22 5.50 3.04 -8.23
C THR A 22 4.40 3.95 -7.69
N GLU A 23 3.35 4.17 -8.46
CA GLU A 23 2.21 5.00 -8.05
C GLU A 23 1.51 4.39 -6.82
N THR A 24 1.44 3.06 -6.75
CA THR A 24 0.83 2.36 -5.60
C THR A 24 1.62 2.61 -4.32
N ALA A 25 2.95 2.56 -4.38
CA ALA A 25 3.82 2.82 -3.23
C ALA A 25 3.60 4.24 -2.70
N GLN A 26 3.48 5.21 -3.61
CA GLN A 26 3.19 6.60 -3.27
C GLN A 26 1.82 6.73 -2.58
N ALA A 27 0.76 6.28 -3.24
CA ALA A 27 -0.61 6.42 -2.75
C ALA A 27 -0.78 5.72 -1.40
N LEU A 28 -0.25 4.51 -1.23
CA LEU A 28 -0.29 3.79 0.03
C LEU A 28 0.49 4.52 1.12
N GLY A 29 1.67 5.06 0.80
CA GLY A 29 2.47 5.86 1.75
C GLY A 29 1.74 7.09 2.25
N GLU A 30 1.12 7.86 1.34
CA GLU A 30 0.33 9.06 1.67
C GLU A 30 -0.88 8.73 2.54
N ILE A 31 -1.64 7.69 2.19
CA ILE A 31 -2.81 7.23 2.95
C ILE A 31 -2.41 6.81 4.38
N LEU A 32 -1.33 6.04 4.50
CA LEU A 32 -0.84 5.60 5.81
C LEU A 32 -0.32 6.75 6.66
N ALA A 33 0.42 7.70 6.05
CA ALA A 33 0.92 8.88 6.73
C ALA A 33 -0.22 9.79 7.21
N GLY A 34 -1.23 10.03 6.37
CA GLY A 34 -2.41 10.85 6.73
C GLY A 34 -3.29 10.24 7.84
N ARG A 35 -3.08 8.96 8.17
CA ARG A 35 -3.81 8.22 9.21
C ARG A 35 -2.94 7.84 10.42
N ASP A 36 -1.69 8.31 10.48
CA ASP A 36 -0.71 7.92 11.52
C ASP A 36 -0.55 6.39 11.66
N LEU A 37 -0.63 5.66 10.54
CA LEU A 37 -0.50 4.21 10.49
C LEU A 37 0.87 3.77 9.99
N SER A 38 1.55 2.92 10.76
CA SER A 38 2.76 2.25 10.26
C SER A 38 2.41 1.09 9.32
N GLN A 39 3.31 0.80 8.38
CA GLN A 39 3.22 -0.38 7.49
C GLN A 39 3.01 -1.69 8.25
N ALA A 40 3.69 -1.84 9.40
CA ALA A 40 3.57 -3.01 10.27
C ALA A 40 2.15 -3.16 10.82
N ARG A 41 1.54 -2.06 11.26
CA ARG A 41 0.17 -2.04 11.78
C ARG A 41 -0.83 -2.27 10.66
N ALA A 42 -0.64 -1.65 9.50
CA ALA A 42 -1.49 -1.86 8.33
C ALA A 42 -1.49 -3.33 7.88
N ALA A 43 -0.33 -3.98 7.85
CA ALA A 43 -0.21 -5.39 7.48
C ALA A 43 -0.99 -6.29 8.46
N LYS A 44 -0.88 -6.00 9.76
CA LYS A 44 -1.60 -6.72 10.81
C LYS A 44 -3.12 -6.54 10.69
N LEU A 45 -3.60 -5.32 10.43
CA LEU A 45 -5.02 -5.05 10.26
C LEU A 45 -5.59 -5.77 9.02
N ALA A 46 -4.85 -5.78 7.92
CA ALA A 46 -5.25 -6.44 6.68
C ALA A 46 -5.03 -7.95 6.64
N GLY A 47 -4.51 -8.55 7.71
CA GLY A 47 -4.20 -9.98 7.73
C GLY A 47 -3.19 -10.39 6.64
N THR A 48 -2.40 -9.45 6.12
CA THR A 48 -1.38 -9.71 5.09
C THR A 48 0.01 -9.77 5.73
N SER A 49 0.96 -10.39 5.02
CA SER A 49 2.32 -10.50 5.53
C SER A 49 3.02 -9.14 5.50
N GLN A 50 3.69 -8.76 6.60
CA GLN A 50 4.52 -7.56 6.65
C GLN A 50 5.56 -7.49 5.50
N PRO A 51 6.23 -8.59 5.09
CA PRO A 51 7.13 -8.57 3.95
C PRO A 51 6.44 -8.20 2.63
N PHE A 52 5.24 -8.72 2.37
CA PHE A 52 4.50 -8.39 1.15
C PHE A 52 4.10 -6.92 1.13
N LEU A 53 3.53 -6.41 2.22
CA LEU A 53 3.16 -5.00 2.31
C LEU A 53 4.39 -4.10 2.12
N ASN A 54 5.54 -4.44 2.71
CA ASN A 54 6.78 -3.70 2.49
C ASN A 54 7.23 -3.74 1.02
N GLN A 55 7.11 -4.88 0.32
CA GLN A 55 7.43 -4.96 -1.11
C GLN A 55 6.53 -4.05 -1.94
N VAL A 56 5.24 -3.95 -1.61
CA VAL A 56 4.30 -3.03 -2.28
C VAL A 56 4.62 -1.58 -1.94
N ALA A 57 4.80 -1.25 -0.66
CA ALA A 57 5.05 0.11 -0.18
C ALA A 57 6.42 0.66 -0.62
N THR A 58 7.36 -0.21 -1.01
CA THR A 58 8.65 0.17 -1.60
C THR A 58 8.67 0.07 -3.13
N GLY A 59 7.53 -0.23 -3.76
CA GLY A 59 7.39 -0.33 -5.21
C GLY A 59 8.10 -1.54 -5.84
N ARG A 60 8.61 -2.47 -5.04
CA ARG A 60 9.27 -3.70 -5.53
C ARG A 60 8.30 -4.72 -6.10
N ARG A 61 7.00 -4.61 -5.76
CA ARG A 61 5.96 -5.51 -6.23
C ARG A 61 4.67 -4.75 -6.51
N LYS A 62 4.07 -5.03 -7.66
CA LYS A 62 2.72 -4.55 -8.01
C LYS A 62 1.67 -5.48 -7.36
N PRO A 63 0.72 -4.97 -6.57
CA PRO A 63 -0.33 -5.80 -5.97
C PRO A 63 -1.41 -6.17 -7.00
N SER A 64 -2.20 -7.20 -6.71
CA SER A 64 -3.43 -7.48 -7.48
C SER A 64 -4.57 -6.55 -7.05
N ALA A 65 -5.63 -6.49 -7.85
CA ALA A 65 -6.84 -5.76 -7.48
C ALA A 65 -7.45 -6.29 -6.17
N GLU A 66 -7.50 -7.61 -5.97
CA GLU A 66 -8.06 -8.18 -4.74
C GLU A 66 -7.24 -7.81 -3.50
N TRP A 67 -5.92 -7.66 -3.64
CA TRP A 67 -5.09 -7.18 -2.53
C TRP A 67 -5.37 -5.70 -2.21
N VAL A 68 -5.63 -4.88 -3.23
CA VAL A 68 -6.03 -3.49 -3.03
C VAL A 68 -7.38 -3.42 -2.30
N ASP A 69 -8.36 -4.24 -2.71
CA ASP A 69 -9.66 -4.36 -2.03
C ASP A 69 -9.49 -4.78 -0.56
N LEU A 70 -8.66 -5.80 -0.31
CA LEU A 70 -8.34 -6.28 1.03
C LEU A 70 -7.81 -5.15 1.93
N ILE A 71 -6.85 -4.38 1.43
CA ILE A 71 -6.24 -3.27 2.18
C ILE A 71 -7.26 -2.15 2.39
N ALA A 72 -8.04 -1.81 1.36
CA ALA A 72 -9.05 -0.76 1.45
C ALA A 72 -10.11 -1.10 2.51
N ALA A 73 -10.61 -2.34 2.50
CA ALA A 73 -11.57 -2.82 3.47
C ALA A 73 -10.98 -2.89 4.88
N ALA A 74 -9.79 -3.47 5.03
CA ALA A 74 -9.18 -3.68 6.35
C ALA A 74 -8.77 -2.38 7.05
N LEU A 75 -8.39 -1.37 6.29
CA LEU A 75 -8.06 -0.06 6.83
C LEU A 75 -9.28 0.85 6.94
N ALA A 76 -10.45 0.42 6.48
CA ALA A 76 -11.67 1.23 6.35
C ALA A 76 -11.36 2.55 5.64
N LEU A 77 -10.78 2.44 4.43
CA LEU A 77 -10.50 3.59 3.58
C LEU A 77 -11.80 4.26 3.14
N SER A 78 -11.78 5.58 3.04
CA SER A 78 -12.85 6.34 2.42
C SER A 78 -12.96 5.96 0.93
N PRO A 79 -14.11 6.25 0.28
CA PRO A 79 -14.26 6.04 -1.16
C PRO A 79 -13.14 6.71 -1.96
N GLU A 80 -12.75 7.94 -1.59
CA GLU A 80 -11.69 8.70 -2.27
C GLU A 80 -10.30 8.06 -2.12
N GLU A 81 -9.97 7.59 -0.91
CA GLU A 81 -8.71 6.89 -0.64
C GLU A 81 -8.64 5.55 -1.37
N SER A 82 -9.75 4.80 -1.36
CA SER A 82 -9.86 3.52 -2.08
C SER A 82 -9.71 3.72 -3.59
N GLU A 83 -10.45 4.68 -4.18
CA GLU A 83 -10.33 5.02 -5.60
C GLU A 83 -8.91 5.48 -5.98
N ARG A 84 -8.25 6.25 -5.11
CA ARG A 84 -6.86 6.66 -5.33
C ARG A 84 -5.94 5.45 -5.38
N LEU A 85 -6.07 4.52 -4.44
CA LEU A 85 -5.23 3.32 -4.37
C LEU A 85 -5.48 2.38 -5.57
N HIS A 86 -6.73 2.19 -5.98
CA HIS A 86 -7.07 1.41 -7.18
C HIS A 86 -6.52 2.02 -8.46
N ARG A 87 -6.67 3.35 -8.65
CA ARG A 87 -6.10 4.03 -9.83
C ARG A 87 -4.59 3.90 -9.87
N ALA A 88 -3.92 4.05 -8.73
CA ALA A 88 -2.48 3.88 -8.62
C ALA A 88 -2.03 2.47 -9.01
N ALA A 89 -2.71 1.44 -8.51
CA ALA A 89 -2.45 0.05 -8.90
C ALA A 89 -2.72 -0.20 -10.39
N ALA A 90 -3.80 0.35 -10.93
CA ALA A 90 -4.13 0.24 -12.36
C ALA A 90 -3.05 0.87 -13.25
N LYS A 91 -2.58 2.08 -12.91
CA LYS A 91 -1.47 2.74 -13.63
C LYS A 91 -0.20 1.91 -13.59
N ASP A 92 0.14 1.33 -12.44
CA ASP A 92 1.32 0.47 -12.31
C ASP A 92 1.22 -0.76 -13.22
N HIS A 93 0.02 -1.30 -13.43
CA HIS A 93 -0.23 -2.39 -14.40
C HIS A 93 -0.32 -1.93 -15.86
N GLY A 94 -0.18 -0.63 -16.13
CA GLY A 94 -0.20 -0.06 -17.48
C GLY A 94 -1.60 0.31 -17.99
N PHE A 95 -2.63 0.24 -17.15
CA PHE A 95 -3.96 0.75 -17.51
C PHE A 95 -3.93 2.28 -17.52
N ARG A 96 -4.02 2.86 -18.71
CA ARG A 96 -4.33 4.27 -18.89
C ARG A 96 -5.85 4.39 -18.97
N ILE A 97 -6.47 5.07 -18.01
CA ILE A 97 -7.86 5.50 -18.20
C ILE A 97 -7.82 6.65 -19.22
N ASP A 98 -7.93 6.31 -20.49
CA ASP A 98 -8.10 7.29 -21.55
C ASP A 98 -9.59 7.61 -21.68
N LEU A 99 -10.03 8.70 -21.06
CA LEU A 99 -11.41 9.18 -21.10
C LEU A 99 -11.73 10.02 -22.35
N THR A 100 -10.84 10.06 -23.35
CA THR A 100 -11.03 10.94 -24.51
C THR A 100 -11.90 10.36 -25.64
N GLU A 101 -12.17 9.06 -25.67
CA GLU A 101 -12.97 8.46 -26.76
C GLU A 101 -14.40 8.08 -26.35
N ARG A 102 -15.22 9.08 -26.01
CA ARG A 102 -16.67 8.96 -26.27
C ARG A 102 -16.88 9.13 -27.77
N ARG A 103 -16.85 8.04 -28.55
CA ARG A 103 -17.40 8.07 -29.91
C ARG A 103 -18.90 8.37 -29.82
N PRO A 104 -19.42 9.47 -30.40
CA PRO A 104 -20.86 9.59 -30.60
C PRO A 104 -21.29 8.50 -31.58
N LYS A 105 -22.31 7.71 -31.20
CA LYS A 105 -23.05 6.89 -32.16
C LYS A 105 -23.89 7.87 -32.98
N GLY A 106 -23.44 8.15 -34.21
CA GLY A 106 -24.29 8.71 -35.26
C GLY A 106 -25.28 7.67 -35.77
#